data_AF-A0A7K1ERS9-F1
#
_entry.id   AF-A0A7K1ERS9-F1
#
_cell.length_a   1.000
_cell.length_b   1.000
_cell.length_c   1.000
_cell.angle_alpha   90.00
_cell.angle_beta   90.00
_cell.angle_gamma   90.00
#
_symmetry.space_group_name_H-M   'P 1'
#
loop_
_entity.id
_entity.type
_entity.pdbx_description
1 polymer ?
#
loop_
_entity_poly.entity_id
_entity_poly.type
_entity_poly.pdbx_seq_one_letter_code
_entity_poly.pdbx_strand_id
1 'polypeptide(L)'
;MEITSSTELPSNREAIELVTSDNLRLIGELATPVENKPVAVLLTLHPLPTHGGFMDSHILRKAANRLPALANLAVLRFNTRGTTSPHGTSEGTFGDGIQERLDFEAALQFLKNRNLGPIWLVGWSFGTELAIKYGFDKDIAGAILLSPPLHRATESDLLKWVGSGKQLIALIPEHDEYLAPKEAKERFSVVPEAQIIGVDGAKHLWVGEV
;
A
#
# COMPACT_ATOMS: atom_id res chain seq x y z
N MET A 1 23.43 -12.22 -9.47
CA MET A 1 22.89 -12.67 -8.16
C MET A 1 21.48 -13.16 -8.42
N GLU A 2 21.14 -14.36 -7.96
CA GLU A 2 19.78 -14.88 -8.06
C GLU A 2 18.92 -14.25 -6.96
N ILE A 3 17.73 -13.74 -7.30
CA ILE A 3 16.81 -13.10 -6.35
C ILE A 3 15.80 -14.15 -5.89
N THR A 4 15.95 -14.61 -4.66
CA THR A 4 15.07 -15.58 -4.01
C THR A 4 14.06 -14.90 -3.09
N SER A 5 13.18 -15.64 -2.43
CA SER A 5 12.12 -15.10 -1.56
C SER A 5 12.64 -14.30 -0.35
N SER A 6 13.84 -14.62 0.15
CA SER A 6 14.48 -13.98 1.31
C SER A 6 15.53 -12.93 0.94
N THR A 7 15.79 -12.69 -0.35
CA THR A 7 16.81 -11.73 -0.77
C THR A 7 16.54 -10.33 -0.25
N GLU A 8 17.54 -9.81 0.47
CA GLU A 8 17.69 -8.43 0.89
C GLU A 8 18.85 -7.80 0.11
N LEU A 9 18.53 -6.77 -0.65
CA LEU A 9 19.50 -6.01 -1.43
C LEU A 9 19.89 -4.73 -0.67
N PRO A 10 21.05 -4.13 -0.98
CA PRO A 10 21.50 -2.92 -0.30
C PRO A 10 20.46 -1.78 -0.33
N SER A 11 20.14 -1.26 0.86
CA SER A 11 19.29 -0.09 1.05
C SER A 11 19.64 0.61 2.36
N ASN A 12 19.43 1.91 2.44
CA ASN A 12 19.45 2.64 3.70
C ASN A 12 18.10 2.41 4.39
N ARG A 13 18.11 1.93 5.64
CA ARG A 13 16.90 1.64 6.42
C ARG A 13 16.82 2.51 7.65
N GLU A 14 15.69 3.17 7.81
CA GLU A 14 15.40 4.04 8.94
C GLU A 14 14.11 3.55 9.61
N ALA A 15 14.21 3.12 10.87
CA ALA A 15 13.03 2.96 11.71
C ALA A 15 12.46 4.34 12.03
N ILE A 16 11.16 4.51 11.85
CA ILE A 16 10.49 5.80 12.03
C ILE A 16 9.28 5.68 12.95
N GLU A 17 8.92 6.81 13.55
CA GLU A 17 7.65 7.02 14.24
C GLU A 17 6.84 8.06 13.47
N LEU A 18 5.59 7.76 13.18
CA LEU A 18 4.62 8.71 12.61
C LEU A 18 3.71 9.19 13.74
N VAL A 19 3.43 10.48 13.78
CA VAL A 19 2.49 11.07 14.75
C VAL A 19 1.24 11.52 14.00
N THR A 20 0.09 10.95 14.36
CA THR A 20 -1.20 11.30 13.77
C THR A 20 -1.75 12.60 14.35
N SER A 21 -2.75 13.20 13.69
CA SER A 21 -3.39 14.42 14.20
C SER A 21 -4.19 14.22 15.50
N ASP A 22 -4.55 12.97 15.81
CA ASP A 22 -5.12 12.57 17.11
C ASP A 22 -4.05 12.13 18.13
N ASN A 23 -2.77 12.42 17.87
CA ASN A 23 -1.61 12.19 18.73
C ASN A 23 -1.28 10.71 19.02
N LEU A 24 -1.58 9.82 18.09
CA LEU A 24 -1.11 8.43 18.15
C LEU A 24 0.25 8.30 17.48
N ARG A 25 1.11 7.48 18.08
CA ARG A 25 2.40 7.06 17.53
C ARG A 25 2.24 5.76 16.76
N LEU A 26 2.63 5.78 15.49
CA LEU A 26 2.61 4.62 14.62
C LEU A 26 4.04 4.24 14.25
N ILE A 27 4.32 2.94 14.29
CA ILE A 27 5.63 2.37 13.99
C ILE A 27 5.75 2.17 12.47
N GLY A 28 6.89 2.57 11.90
CA GLY A 28 7.20 2.34 10.50
C GLY A 28 8.68 2.16 10.19
N GLU A 29 8.95 1.90 8.92
CA GLU A 29 10.30 1.82 8.36
C GLU A 29 10.31 2.49 6.97
N LEU A 30 11.29 3.35 6.75
CA LEU A 30 11.61 3.91 5.44
C LEU A 30 12.88 3.24 4.90
N ALA A 31 12.75 2.55 3.76
CA ALA A 31 13.86 2.02 2.99
C ALA A 31 14.14 2.92 1.78
N THR A 32 15.41 3.32 1.57
CA THR A 32 15.83 4.17 0.45
C THR A 32 17.04 3.60 -0.28
N PRO A 33 17.28 3.95 -1.56
CA PRO A 33 18.48 3.56 -2.28
C PRO A 33 19.75 4.06 -1.58
N VAL A 34 20.87 3.32 -1.72
CA VAL A 34 22.13 3.64 -1.03
C VAL A 34 22.79 4.89 -1.59
N GLU A 35 22.86 5.00 -2.93
CA GLU A 35 23.72 5.99 -3.60
C GLU A 35 22.94 7.13 -4.28
N ASN A 36 21.70 6.87 -4.70
CA ASN A 36 20.94 7.78 -5.56
C ASN A 36 19.70 8.32 -4.87
N LYS A 37 19.28 9.54 -5.25
CA LYS A 37 17.95 10.03 -4.90
C LYS A 37 16.89 9.11 -5.53
N PRO A 38 15.85 8.69 -4.79
CA PRO A 38 14.79 7.87 -5.35
C PRO A 38 14.11 8.53 -6.56
N VAL A 39 13.71 7.74 -7.55
CA VAL A 39 12.89 8.24 -8.68
C VAL A 39 11.41 8.37 -8.31
N ALA A 40 10.96 7.61 -7.31
CA ALA A 40 9.63 7.68 -6.71
C ALA A 40 9.63 6.99 -5.34
N VAL A 41 8.54 7.18 -4.60
CA VAL A 41 8.31 6.57 -3.29
C VAL A 41 7.06 5.72 -3.32
N LEU A 42 7.12 4.51 -2.76
CA LEU A 42 5.95 3.67 -2.49
C LEU A 42 5.52 3.86 -1.03
N LEU A 43 4.35 4.45 -0.81
CA LEU A 43 3.65 4.44 0.47
C LEU A 43 2.80 3.17 0.55
N THR A 44 3.23 2.19 1.35
CA THR A 44 2.55 0.89 1.41
C THR A 44 1.48 0.86 2.50
N LEU A 45 0.33 0.27 2.19
CA LEU A 45 -0.81 0.09 3.09
C LEU A 45 -1.08 -1.41 3.22
N HIS A 46 -0.91 -1.93 4.43
CA HIS A 46 -0.89 -3.37 4.70
C HIS A 46 -2.30 -4.01 4.67
N PRO A 47 -2.38 -5.35 4.51
CA PRO A 47 -3.64 -6.08 4.61
C PRO A 47 -4.23 -6.02 6.04
N LEU A 48 -5.43 -6.57 6.21
CA LEU A 48 -6.28 -6.36 7.39
C LEU A 48 -5.55 -6.70 8.72
N PRO A 49 -5.34 -5.73 9.62
CA PRO A 49 -4.60 -5.98 10.87
C PRO A 49 -5.20 -7.06 11.76
N THR A 50 -6.53 -7.13 11.84
CA THR A 50 -7.23 -8.13 12.66
C THR A 50 -7.06 -9.57 12.17
N HIS A 51 -6.51 -9.76 10.96
CA HIS A 51 -6.22 -11.07 10.36
C HIS A 51 -4.72 -11.27 10.13
N GLY A 52 -3.88 -10.60 10.92
CA GLY A 52 -2.42 -10.76 10.88
C GLY A 52 -1.72 -9.96 9.77
N GLY A 53 -2.41 -8.98 9.17
CA GLY A 53 -1.76 -8.02 8.27
C GLY A 53 -0.95 -6.98 9.02
N PHE A 54 0.25 -6.66 8.54
CA PHE A 54 1.13 -5.65 9.12
C PHE A 54 2.18 -5.21 8.10
N MET A 55 3.06 -4.27 8.46
CA MET A 55 3.98 -3.66 7.51
C MET A 55 4.99 -4.62 6.85
N ASP A 56 5.29 -5.80 7.44
CA ASP A 56 6.11 -6.85 6.80
C ASP A 56 5.31 -7.98 6.13
N SER A 57 4.01 -7.81 5.89
CA SER A 57 3.29 -8.75 5.02
C SER A 57 4.06 -8.90 3.69
N HIS A 58 4.20 -10.13 3.20
CA HIS A 58 5.38 -10.54 2.42
C HIS A 58 5.66 -9.72 1.16
N ILE A 59 4.63 -9.25 0.44
CA ILE A 59 4.81 -8.40 -0.73
C ILE A 59 5.48 -7.08 -0.33
N LEU A 60 4.99 -6.44 0.73
CA LEU A 60 5.48 -5.15 1.18
C LEU A 60 6.91 -5.26 1.71
N ARG A 61 7.21 -6.32 2.48
CA ARG A 61 8.59 -6.61 2.90
C ARG A 61 9.51 -6.84 1.71
N LYS A 62 9.12 -7.67 0.75
CA LYS A 62 9.93 -7.93 -0.46
C LYS A 62 10.13 -6.65 -1.28
N ALA A 63 9.14 -5.76 -1.33
CA ALA A 63 9.26 -4.46 -1.98
C ALA A 63 10.36 -3.61 -1.31
N ALA A 64 10.32 -3.42 0.02
CA ALA A 64 11.35 -2.69 0.76
C ALA A 64 12.73 -3.36 0.69
N ASN A 65 12.78 -4.69 0.63
CA ASN A 65 14.02 -5.45 0.54
C ASN A 65 14.72 -5.35 -0.82
N ARG A 66 14.03 -4.95 -1.89
CA ARG A 66 14.56 -5.13 -3.25
C ARG A 66 14.44 -3.89 -4.13
N LEU A 67 13.31 -3.20 -4.08
CA LEU A 67 13.03 -2.08 -4.98
C LEU A 67 13.96 -0.86 -4.80
N PRO A 68 14.52 -0.58 -3.60
CA PRO A 68 15.56 0.43 -3.48
C PRO A 68 16.76 0.18 -4.39
N ALA A 69 17.25 -1.06 -4.46
CA ALA A 69 18.40 -1.41 -5.28
C ALA A 69 18.04 -1.68 -6.75
N LEU A 70 16.90 -2.34 -7.03
CA LEU A 70 16.54 -2.78 -8.38
C LEU A 70 15.91 -1.69 -9.24
N ALA A 71 15.18 -0.76 -8.62
CA ALA A 71 14.36 0.22 -9.31
C ALA A 71 14.61 1.65 -8.85
N ASN A 72 15.57 1.86 -7.95
CA ASN A 72 15.84 3.15 -7.34
C ASN A 72 14.59 3.79 -6.69
N LEU A 73 13.77 2.96 -6.03
CA LEU A 73 12.53 3.37 -5.37
C LEU A 73 12.71 3.44 -3.85
N ALA A 74 12.19 4.48 -3.21
CA ALA A 74 12.01 4.47 -1.77
C ALA A 74 10.72 3.71 -1.41
N VAL A 75 10.71 3.04 -0.26
CA VAL A 75 9.54 2.30 0.23
C VAL A 75 9.30 2.67 1.68
N LEU A 76 8.17 3.31 1.96
CA LEU A 76 7.68 3.54 3.31
C LEU A 76 6.63 2.50 3.66
N ARG A 77 6.89 1.76 4.74
CA ARG A 77 5.95 0.82 5.33
C ARG A 77 5.69 1.22 6.77
N PHE A 78 4.46 1.08 7.22
CA PHE A 78 4.08 1.41 8.59
C PHE A 78 2.91 0.55 9.02
N ASN A 79 2.76 0.40 10.32
CA ASN A 79 1.63 -0.29 10.95
C ASN A 79 0.53 0.73 11.25
N THR A 80 -0.69 0.52 10.77
CA THR A 80 -1.85 1.33 11.17
C THR A 80 -2.14 1.14 12.66
N ARG A 81 -2.95 2.04 13.23
CA ARG A 81 -3.32 2.05 14.64
C ARG A 81 -3.75 0.67 15.16
N GLY A 82 -3.28 0.32 16.36
CA GLY A 82 -3.56 -0.97 17.01
C GLY A 82 -2.87 -2.20 16.41
N THR A 83 -2.12 -2.07 15.31
CA THR A 83 -1.43 -3.19 14.68
C THR A 83 -0.18 -3.57 15.47
N THR A 84 -0.06 -4.85 15.83
CA THR A 84 1.14 -5.43 16.44
C THR A 84 1.96 -6.18 15.40
N SER A 85 3.29 -6.03 15.47
CA SER A 85 4.26 -6.69 14.59
C SER A 85 5.54 -7.01 15.37
N PRO A 86 6.54 -7.68 14.76
CA PRO A 86 7.85 -7.86 15.38
C PRO A 86 8.57 -6.56 15.78
N HIS A 87 8.15 -5.41 15.22
CA HIS A 87 8.71 -4.09 15.52
C HIS A 87 8.03 -3.39 16.70
N GLY A 88 7.02 -4.01 17.30
CA GLY A 88 6.18 -3.43 18.36
C GLY A 88 4.74 -3.20 17.91
N THR A 89 4.01 -2.40 18.69
CA THR A 89 2.59 -2.10 18.49
C THR A 89 2.38 -0.61 18.25
N SER A 90 1.76 -0.26 17.11
CA SER A 90 1.27 1.11 16.87
C SER A 90 0.14 1.44 17.84
N GLU A 91 0.14 2.65 18.39
CA GLU A 91 -0.87 3.09 19.37
C GLU A 91 -2.29 3.11 18.78
N GLY A 92 -3.29 3.20 19.65
CA GLY A 92 -4.71 3.24 19.29
C GLY A 92 -5.32 1.86 19.01
N THR A 93 -6.47 1.86 18.33
CA THR A 93 -7.26 0.66 18.05
C THR A 93 -7.75 0.69 16.62
N PHE A 94 -7.85 -0.48 15.98
CA PHE A 94 -8.43 -0.64 14.66
C PHE A 94 -9.79 0.08 14.55
N GLY A 95 -9.91 0.98 13.58
CA GLY A 95 -11.06 1.85 13.37
C GLY A 95 -11.87 1.50 12.13
N ASP A 96 -11.78 0.25 11.66
CA ASP A 96 -12.51 -0.30 10.52
C ASP A 96 -12.37 0.50 9.21
N GLY A 97 -11.18 1.04 8.98
CA GLY A 97 -10.84 1.83 7.80
C GLY A 97 -11.35 3.27 7.85
N ILE A 98 -12.01 3.69 8.93
CA ILE A 98 -12.49 5.06 9.13
C ILE A 98 -11.39 5.88 9.82
N GLN A 99 -10.88 5.39 10.94
CA GLN A 99 -9.89 6.12 11.72
C GLN A 99 -8.48 6.02 11.11
N GLU A 100 -8.20 4.94 10.37
CA GLU A 100 -6.95 4.75 9.61
C GLU A 100 -6.73 5.85 8.55
N ARG A 101 -7.74 6.68 8.26
CA ARG A 101 -7.56 7.93 7.50
C ARG A 101 -6.45 8.79 8.09
N LEU A 102 -6.43 8.95 9.42
CA LEU A 102 -5.46 9.81 10.11
C LEU A 102 -4.05 9.19 10.06
N ASP A 103 -3.98 7.87 10.05
CA ASP A 103 -2.72 7.12 9.93
C ASP A 103 -2.13 7.29 8.52
N PHE A 104 -2.98 7.16 7.51
CA PHE A 104 -2.63 7.44 6.12
C PHE A 104 -2.16 8.89 5.92
N GLU A 105 -2.87 9.85 6.49
CA GLU A 105 -2.52 11.28 6.42
C GLU A 105 -1.16 11.56 7.09
N ALA A 106 -0.88 10.94 8.24
CA ALA A 106 0.41 11.05 8.92
C ALA A 106 1.56 10.49 8.09
N ALA A 107 1.39 9.30 7.50
CA ALA A 107 2.40 8.68 6.63
C ALA A 107 2.65 9.51 5.36
N LEU A 108 1.59 10.03 4.74
CA LEU A 108 1.70 10.88 3.57
C LEU A 108 2.40 12.20 3.90
N GLN A 109 2.05 12.84 5.02
CA GLN A 109 2.69 14.09 5.44
C GLN A 109 4.18 13.88 5.76
N PHE A 110 4.54 12.76 6.38
CA PHE A 110 5.92 12.39 6.60
C PHE A 110 6.70 12.33 5.26
N LEU A 111 6.15 11.67 4.24
CA LEU A 111 6.80 11.59 2.92
C LEU A 111 6.89 12.94 2.21
N LYS A 112 5.84 13.77 2.30
CA LYS A 112 5.86 15.14 1.77
C LYS A 112 6.99 15.96 2.39
N ASN A 113 7.18 15.87 3.71
CA ASN A 113 8.26 16.55 4.41
C ASN A 113 9.65 16.03 4.01
N ARG A 114 9.77 14.72 3.71
CA ARG A 114 11.03 14.12 3.23
C ARG A 114 11.37 14.49 1.78
N ASN A 115 10.38 14.86 0.96
CA ASN A 115 10.54 15.31 -0.43
C ASN A 115 11.42 14.39 -1.31
N LEU A 116 11.10 13.09 -1.26
CA LEU A 116 11.89 12.02 -1.90
C LEU A 116 11.50 11.75 -3.36
N GLY A 117 10.48 12.44 -3.89
CA GLY A 117 10.00 12.27 -5.27
C GLY A 117 8.48 12.02 -5.32
N PRO A 118 7.94 11.71 -6.51
CA PRO A 118 6.52 11.37 -6.68
C PRO A 118 6.10 10.19 -5.80
N ILE A 119 4.95 10.31 -5.15
CA ILE A 119 4.43 9.31 -4.23
C ILE A 119 3.42 8.43 -4.97
N TRP A 120 3.58 7.12 -4.85
CA TRP A 120 2.62 6.11 -5.26
C TRP A 120 2.07 5.39 -4.03
N LEU A 121 0.76 5.15 -4.01
CA LEU A 121 0.16 4.29 -3.00
C LEU A 121 0.26 2.83 -3.45
N VAL A 122 0.60 1.94 -2.54
CA VAL A 122 0.56 0.49 -2.77
C VAL A 122 -0.25 -0.15 -1.67
N GLY A 123 -1.52 -0.42 -1.94
CA GLY A 123 -2.42 -1.08 -1.00
C GLY A 123 -2.50 -2.57 -1.26
N TRP A 124 -2.66 -3.38 -0.21
CA TRP A 124 -3.02 -4.78 -0.34
C TRP A 124 -4.23 -5.12 0.53
N SER A 125 -5.24 -5.78 -0.05
CA SER A 125 -6.47 -6.16 0.63
C SER A 125 -7.11 -4.94 1.32
N PHE A 126 -7.30 -4.95 2.63
CA PHE A 126 -7.71 -3.77 3.43
C PHE A 126 -6.99 -2.47 3.05
N GLY A 127 -5.67 -2.51 2.84
CA GLY A 127 -4.89 -1.32 2.47
C GLY A 127 -5.28 -0.72 1.12
N THR A 128 -5.87 -1.50 0.20
CA THR A 128 -6.41 -0.96 -1.07
C THR A 128 -7.61 -0.05 -0.81
N GLU A 129 -8.43 -0.37 0.19
CA GLU A 129 -9.61 0.41 0.52
C GLU A 129 -9.22 1.75 1.13
N LEU A 130 -8.18 1.77 1.96
CA LEU A 130 -7.58 3.01 2.45
C LEU A 130 -7.05 3.88 1.30
N ALA A 131 -6.35 3.26 0.34
CA ALA A 131 -5.84 3.97 -0.84
C ALA A 131 -6.99 4.60 -1.64
N ILE A 132 -8.03 3.82 -1.96
CA ILE A 132 -9.20 4.28 -2.72
C ILE A 132 -9.90 5.43 -1.99
N LYS A 133 -10.18 5.27 -0.69
CA LYS A 133 -10.97 6.22 0.08
C LYS A 133 -10.27 7.55 0.32
N TYR A 134 -8.93 7.53 0.48
CA TYR A 134 -8.19 8.68 0.98
C TYR A 134 -7.08 9.20 0.05
N GLY A 135 -6.84 8.56 -1.10
CA GLY A 135 -5.78 8.98 -2.04
C GLY A 135 -6.21 9.97 -3.13
N PHE A 136 -7.49 10.00 -3.51
CA PHE A 136 -7.97 10.66 -4.73
C PHE A 136 -7.68 12.18 -4.81
N ASP A 137 -7.71 12.87 -3.67
CA ASP A 137 -7.51 14.33 -3.53
C ASP A 137 -6.07 14.69 -3.14
N LYS A 138 -5.17 13.71 -3.02
CA LYS A 138 -3.81 13.92 -2.55
C LYS A 138 -2.84 14.21 -3.68
N ASP A 139 -1.72 14.84 -3.34
CA ASP A 139 -0.60 15.05 -4.27
C ASP A 139 0.21 13.75 -4.39
N ILE A 140 -0.30 12.83 -5.22
CA ILE A 140 0.25 11.50 -5.51
C ILE A 140 0.18 11.25 -7.02
N ALA A 141 1.07 10.41 -7.53
CA ALA A 141 1.06 10.00 -8.93
C ALA A 141 -0.06 8.98 -9.25
N GLY A 142 -0.39 8.13 -8.28
CA GLY A 142 -1.41 7.09 -8.45
C GLY A 142 -1.41 6.06 -7.33
N ALA A 143 -2.23 5.03 -7.52
CA ALA A 143 -2.34 3.89 -6.62
C ALA A 143 -2.27 2.56 -7.37
N ILE A 144 -1.54 1.62 -6.79
CA ILE A 144 -1.48 0.20 -7.14
C ILE A 144 -2.26 -0.57 -6.07
N LEU A 145 -3.29 -1.29 -6.48
CA LEU A 145 -4.19 -2.01 -5.60
C LEU A 145 -4.01 -3.51 -5.79
N LEU A 146 -3.50 -4.20 -4.78
CA LEU A 146 -3.31 -5.65 -4.79
C LEU A 146 -4.50 -6.32 -4.10
N SER A 147 -5.24 -7.17 -4.81
CA SER A 147 -6.40 -7.89 -4.30
C SER A 147 -7.44 -6.99 -3.59
N PRO A 148 -8.01 -5.97 -4.27
CA PRO A 148 -8.94 -5.05 -3.64
C PRO A 148 -10.30 -5.71 -3.33
N PRO A 149 -10.71 -5.93 -2.07
CA PRO A 149 -11.93 -6.66 -1.77
C PRO A 149 -13.19 -5.79 -1.91
N LEU A 150 -13.06 -4.45 -1.88
CA LEU A 150 -14.15 -3.48 -1.99
C LEU A 150 -15.32 -3.74 -1.00
N HIS A 151 -15.00 -4.20 0.21
CA HIS A 151 -15.92 -4.34 1.34
C HIS A 151 -16.23 -2.99 2.01
N ARG A 152 -15.24 -2.10 2.16
CA ARG A 152 -15.39 -0.78 2.81
C ARG A 152 -15.32 0.40 1.85
N ALA A 153 -14.60 0.23 0.74
CA ALA A 153 -14.57 1.22 -0.33
C ALA A 153 -15.83 1.06 -1.17
N THR A 154 -16.54 2.16 -1.36
CA THR A 154 -17.82 2.16 -2.08
C THR A 154 -17.64 2.66 -3.52
N GLU A 155 -18.68 2.50 -4.34
CA GLU A 155 -18.73 3.11 -5.67
C GLU A 155 -18.52 4.63 -5.62
N SER A 156 -19.08 5.30 -4.59
CA SER A 156 -18.87 6.74 -4.35
C SER A 156 -17.39 7.08 -4.12
N ASP A 157 -16.62 6.19 -3.48
CA ASP A 157 -15.19 6.40 -3.31
C ASP A 157 -14.42 6.21 -4.62
N LEU A 158 -14.81 5.24 -5.45
CA LEU A 158 -14.23 5.04 -6.78
C LEU A 158 -14.52 6.22 -7.71
N LEU A 159 -15.76 6.73 -7.73
CA LEU A 159 -16.16 7.87 -8.56
C LEU A 159 -15.31 9.13 -8.31
N LYS A 160 -14.76 9.30 -7.11
CA LYS A 160 -13.85 10.42 -6.80
C LYS A 160 -12.52 10.37 -7.55
N TRP A 161 -12.15 9.22 -8.12
CA TRP A 161 -10.95 9.07 -8.94
C TRP A 161 -11.13 9.53 -10.38
N VAL A 162 -12.38 9.61 -10.87
CA VAL A 162 -12.70 10.06 -12.23
C VAL A 162 -12.19 11.48 -12.45
N GLY A 163 -11.43 11.70 -13.53
CA GLY A 163 -10.87 13.02 -13.84
C GLY A 163 -9.85 13.55 -12.82
N SER A 164 -9.41 12.75 -11.83
CA SER A 164 -8.44 13.18 -10.82
C SER A 164 -7.02 13.38 -11.35
N GLY A 165 -6.75 12.96 -12.59
CA GLY A 165 -5.43 12.95 -13.23
C GLY A 165 -4.47 11.88 -12.71
N LYS A 166 -4.90 11.06 -11.73
CA LYS A 166 -4.10 10.02 -11.08
C LYS A 166 -4.30 8.67 -11.75
N GLN A 167 -3.27 7.84 -11.73
CA GLN A 167 -3.40 6.45 -12.18
C GLN A 167 -4.01 5.60 -11.08
N LEU A 168 -4.95 4.72 -11.46
CA LEU A 168 -5.53 3.71 -10.58
C LEU A 168 -5.35 2.34 -11.24
N ILE A 169 -4.48 1.51 -10.69
CA ILE A 169 -4.12 0.22 -11.26
C ILE A 169 -4.49 -0.86 -10.24
N ALA A 170 -5.37 -1.79 -10.61
CA ALA A 170 -5.80 -2.88 -9.76
C ALA A 170 -5.32 -4.23 -10.31
N LEU A 171 -4.54 -4.96 -9.51
CA LEU A 171 -4.13 -6.32 -9.79
C LEU A 171 -5.08 -7.28 -9.06
N ILE A 172 -5.80 -8.08 -9.85
CA ILE A 172 -6.85 -8.96 -9.39
C ILE A 172 -6.39 -10.42 -9.57
N PRO A 173 -6.18 -11.18 -8.50
CA PRO A 173 -5.85 -12.60 -8.62
C PRO A 173 -6.98 -13.38 -9.29
N GLU A 174 -6.64 -14.35 -10.15
CA GLU A 174 -7.64 -15.22 -10.81
C GLU A 174 -8.51 -15.97 -9.81
N HIS A 175 -7.90 -16.46 -8.73
CA HIS A 175 -8.55 -17.24 -7.68
C HIS A 175 -8.76 -16.42 -6.40
N ASP A 176 -9.07 -15.13 -6.54
CA ASP A 176 -9.48 -14.31 -5.41
C ASP A 176 -10.92 -14.65 -4.98
N GLU A 177 -11.10 -14.99 -3.71
CA GLU A 177 -12.40 -15.37 -3.14
C GLU A 177 -13.27 -14.15 -2.77
N TYR A 178 -12.70 -12.93 -2.77
CA TYR A 178 -13.41 -11.70 -2.40
C TYR A 178 -13.80 -10.87 -3.63
N LEU A 179 -12.94 -10.77 -4.63
CA LEU A 179 -13.23 -10.03 -5.87
C LEU A 179 -12.57 -10.69 -7.07
N ALA A 180 -13.33 -11.46 -7.83
CA ALA A 180 -12.84 -12.12 -9.05
C ALA A 180 -12.63 -11.12 -10.20
N PRO A 181 -11.74 -11.41 -11.19
CA PRO A 181 -11.40 -10.48 -12.27
C PRO A 181 -12.59 -9.95 -13.09
N LYS A 182 -13.62 -10.78 -13.31
CA LYS A 182 -14.82 -10.35 -14.04
C LYS A 182 -15.61 -9.31 -13.24
N GLU A 183 -15.86 -9.59 -11.96
CA GLU A 183 -16.57 -8.67 -11.07
C GLU A 183 -15.76 -7.39 -10.85
N ALA A 184 -14.43 -7.49 -10.72
CA ALA A 184 -13.57 -6.32 -10.63
C ALA A 184 -13.73 -5.37 -11.83
N LYS A 185 -13.78 -5.91 -13.06
CA LYS A 185 -14.03 -5.09 -14.26
C LYS A 185 -15.37 -4.35 -14.20
N GLU A 186 -16.41 -5.01 -13.71
CA GLU A 186 -17.74 -4.40 -13.54
C GLU A 186 -17.70 -3.30 -12.47
N ARG A 187 -17.13 -3.59 -11.29
CA ARG A 187 -17.07 -2.66 -10.15
C ARG A 187 -16.19 -1.43 -10.41
N PHE A 188 -15.06 -1.60 -11.10
CA PHE A 188 -14.17 -0.49 -11.46
C PHE A 188 -14.59 0.26 -12.73
N SER A 189 -15.62 -0.20 -13.46
CA SER A 189 -16.07 0.45 -14.71
C SER A 189 -16.53 1.90 -14.54
N VAL A 190 -16.88 2.29 -13.31
CA VAL A 190 -17.21 3.69 -12.96
C VAL A 190 -16.01 4.64 -13.03
N VAL A 191 -14.79 4.10 -13.11
CA VAL A 191 -13.54 4.85 -13.33
C VAL A 191 -12.96 4.44 -14.68
N PRO A 192 -13.33 5.12 -15.80
CA PRO A 192 -12.90 4.72 -17.14
C PRO A 192 -11.39 4.64 -17.33
N GLU A 193 -10.63 5.42 -16.55
CA GLU A 193 -9.16 5.46 -16.60
C GLU A 193 -8.48 4.39 -15.75
N ALA A 194 -9.24 3.61 -14.95
CA ALA A 194 -8.68 2.56 -14.12
C ALA A 194 -8.20 1.37 -14.96
N GLN A 195 -7.02 0.86 -14.63
CA GLN A 195 -6.43 -0.31 -15.27
C GLN A 195 -6.65 -1.55 -14.42
N ILE A 196 -7.40 -2.53 -14.95
CA ILE A 196 -7.71 -3.78 -14.23
C ILE A 196 -6.93 -4.92 -14.87
N ILE A 197 -5.99 -5.47 -14.10
CA ILE A 197 -5.07 -6.52 -14.54
C ILE A 197 -5.43 -7.80 -13.79
N GLY A 198 -6.02 -8.77 -14.49
CA GLY A 198 -6.16 -10.14 -13.97
C GLY A 198 -4.80 -10.83 -13.93
N VAL A 199 -4.51 -11.57 -12.85
CA VAL A 199 -3.26 -12.33 -12.72
C VAL A 199 -3.56 -13.82 -12.58
N ASP A 200 -3.24 -14.55 -13.65
CA ASP A 200 -3.46 -15.99 -13.78
C ASP A 200 -2.73 -16.78 -12.68
N GLY A 201 -3.40 -17.81 -12.15
CA GLY A 201 -2.88 -18.69 -11.08
C GLY A 201 -2.71 -18.03 -9.72
N ALA A 202 -2.87 -16.70 -9.60
CA ALA A 202 -2.70 -16.00 -8.33
C ALA A 202 -3.94 -16.17 -7.42
N LYS A 203 -3.68 -16.18 -6.11
CA LYS A 203 -4.69 -16.16 -5.05
C LYS A 203 -4.66 -14.84 -4.28
N HIS A 204 -5.66 -14.57 -3.46
CA HIS A 204 -5.81 -13.34 -2.66
C HIS A 204 -4.52 -12.92 -1.93
N LEU A 205 -3.81 -13.90 -1.37
CA LEU A 205 -2.60 -13.66 -0.58
C LEU A 205 -1.32 -13.55 -1.42
N TRP A 206 -1.35 -13.71 -2.75
CA TRP A 206 -0.15 -13.73 -3.60
C TRP A 206 0.92 -14.70 -3.09
N VAL A 207 0.48 -15.87 -2.65
CA VAL A 207 1.31 -17.00 -2.26
C VAL A 207 1.12 -18.12 -3.27
N GLY A 208 2.21 -18.63 -3.82
CA GLY A 208 2.22 -19.68 -4.82
C GLY A 208 3.57 -19.74 -5.52
N GLU A 209 4.22 -20.89 -5.43
CA GLU A 209 5.06 -21.38 -6.53
C GLU A 209 4.08 -21.98 -7.55
N VAL A 210 4.25 -21.66 -8.82
CA VAL A 210 3.64 -22.44 -9.90
C VAL A 210 4.41 -23.75 -10.02
#